data_AF-K8X7N7-F1
#
_entry.id   AF-K8X7N7-F1
#
_cell.length_a   1.000
_cell.length_b   1.000
_cell.length_c   1.000
_cell.angle_alpha   90.00
_cell.angle_beta   90.00
_cell.angle_gamma   90.00
#
_symmetry.space_group_name_H-M   'P 1'
#
loop_
_entity.id
_entity.type
_entity.pdbx_description
1 polymer ?
#
loop_
_entity_poly.entity_id
_entity_poly.type
_entity_poly.pdbx_seq_one_letter_code
_entity_poly.pdbx_strand_id
1 'polypeptide(L)'
;MDLLASWAARPGLGTVEKLTGYFDAMADGFIASGFQRACLVGKFSTEVAATSETFRHHLDEDLRNWHSALSDILTTGQAEGDVRVDRSPNELADALLALIQGAFVVALSTRNAASLRSVCATIPVIIT
;
A
#
# COMPACT_ATOMS: atom_id res chain seq x y z
N MET A 1 5.92 6.95 4.88
CA MET A 1 6.80 6.86 3.69
C MET A 1 8.06 6.06 3.96
N ASP A 2 8.73 6.27 5.10
CA ASP A 2 10.03 5.63 5.44
C ASP A 2 10.05 4.11 5.29
N LEU A 3 8.97 3.42 5.69
CA LEU A 3 8.90 1.96 5.56
C LEU A 3 8.95 1.50 4.09
N LEU A 4 8.18 2.14 3.20
CA LEU A 4 8.17 1.80 1.77
C LEU A 4 9.54 2.06 1.15
N ALA A 5 10.13 3.22 1.43
CA ALA A 5 11.47 3.56 0.96
C ALA A 5 12.52 2.53 1.43
N SER A 6 12.42 2.07 2.68
CA SER A 6 13.33 1.06 3.24
C SER A 6 13.23 -0.31 2.54
N TRP A 7 12.05 -0.66 2.02
CA TRP A 7 11.83 -1.89 1.26
C TRP A 7 12.26 -1.72 -0.20
N ALA A 8 11.93 -0.58 -0.82
CA ALA A 8 12.34 -0.25 -2.18
C ALA A 8 13.86 -0.29 -2.37
N ALA A 9 14.62 0.16 -1.37
CA ALA A 9 16.07 0.23 -1.40
C ALA A 9 16.79 -1.12 -1.15
N ARG A 10 16.06 -2.23 -0.93
CA ARG A 10 16.70 -3.52 -0.63
C ARG A 10 17.31 -4.14 -1.90
N PRO A 11 18.63 -4.37 -1.93
CA PRO A 11 19.28 -4.95 -3.09
C PRO A 11 18.95 -6.44 -3.22
N GLY A 12 18.91 -6.94 -4.46
CA GLY A 12 18.72 -8.36 -4.75
C GLY A 12 17.29 -8.89 -4.58
N LEU A 13 16.34 -8.03 -4.22
CA LEU A 13 14.91 -8.37 -4.19
C LEU A 13 14.22 -7.89 -5.48
N GLY A 14 13.35 -8.73 -6.03
CA GLY A 14 12.44 -8.35 -7.11
C GLY A 14 11.31 -7.44 -6.64
N THR A 15 10.59 -6.84 -7.57
CA THR A 15 9.52 -5.88 -7.29
C THR A 15 8.40 -6.48 -6.46
N VAL A 16 8.02 -7.73 -6.74
CA VAL A 16 7.04 -8.49 -5.95
C VAL A 16 7.49 -8.63 -4.49
N GLU A 17 8.75 -9.01 -4.25
CA GLU A 17 9.28 -9.23 -2.90
C GLU A 17 9.36 -7.93 -2.10
N LYS A 18 9.75 -6.83 -2.76
CA LYS A 18 9.76 -5.49 -2.15
C LYS A 18 8.36 -5.07 -1.71
N LEU A 19 7.35 -5.23 -2.57
CA LEU A 19 5.97 -4.80 -2.30
C LEU A 19 5.26 -5.70 -1.29
N THR A 20 5.41 -7.02 -1.40
CA THR A 20 4.82 -7.98 -0.45
C THR A 20 5.46 -7.84 0.92
N GLY A 21 6.79 -7.72 1.01
CA GLY A 21 7.47 -7.49 2.27
C GLY A 21 7.13 -6.15 2.92
N TYR A 22 6.97 -5.09 2.12
CA TYR A 22 6.42 -3.82 2.60
C TYR A 22 5.03 -3.99 3.22
N PHE A 23 4.13 -4.70 2.52
CA PHE A 23 2.78 -4.94 3.01
C PHE A 23 2.77 -5.78 4.30
N ASP A 24 3.54 -6.87 4.34
CA ASP A 24 3.64 -7.73 5.54
C ASP A 24 4.13 -6.93 6.75
N ALA A 25 5.13 -6.07 6.58
CA ALA A 25 5.61 -5.21 7.68
C ALA A 25 4.53 -4.25 8.19
N MET A 26 3.68 -3.71 7.29
CA MET A 26 2.52 -2.91 7.71
C MET A 26 1.47 -3.76 8.43
N ALA A 27 1.17 -4.95 7.92
CA ALA A 27 0.20 -5.88 8.49
C ALA A 27 0.61 -6.33 9.90
N ASP A 28 1.88 -6.67 10.10
CA ASP A 28 2.45 -7.05 11.39
C ASP A 28 2.34 -5.90 12.40
N GLY A 29 2.72 -4.68 12.00
CA GLY A 29 2.57 -3.50 12.85
C GLY A 29 1.11 -3.23 13.24
N PHE A 30 0.17 -3.47 12.31
CA PHE A 30 -1.25 -3.35 12.59
C PHE A 30 -1.76 -4.40 13.57
N ILE A 31 -1.42 -5.67 13.37
CA ILE A 31 -1.82 -6.78 14.23
C ILE A 31 -1.24 -6.59 15.64
N ALA A 32 0.06 -6.26 15.73
CA ALA A 32 0.75 -5.99 17.00
C ALA A 32 0.12 -4.83 17.78
N SER A 33 -0.53 -3.88 17.09
CA SER A 33 -1.28 -2.79 17.72
C SER A 33 -2.66 -3.20 18.26
N GLY A 34 -3.03 -4.48 18.19
CA GLY A 34 -4.38 -4.94 18.49
C GLY A 34 -5.40 -4.42 17.47
N PHE A 35 -4.98 -4.26 16.20
CA PHE A 35 -5.78 -3.70 15.10
C PHE A 35 -6.32 -2.28 15.39
N GLN A 36 -5.52 -1.42 16.04
CA GLN A 36 -5.95 -0.06 16.40
C GLN A 36 -5.34 1.03 15.53
N ARG A 37 -4.20 0.73 14.88
CA ARG A 37 -3.33 1.71 14.22
C ARG A 37 -3.31 1.67 12.69
N ALA A 38 -3.99 0.73 12.02
CA ALA A 38 -3.85 0.67 10.55
C ALA A 38 -4.55 1.84 9.90
N CYS A 39 -3.69 2.57 9.22
CA CYS A 39 -3.96 3.58 8.24
C CYS A 39 -4.87 4.72 8.70
N LEU A 40 -4.23 5.87 8.91
CA LEU A 40 -4.88 7.18 9.08
C LEU A 40 -6.01 7.37 8.04
N VAL A 41 -5.86 6.88 6.81
CA VAL A 41 -6.85 7.04 5.74
C VAL A 41 -8.16 6.31 6.04
N GLY A 42 -8.14 5.09 6.59
CA GLY A 42 -9.36 4.32 6.84
C GLY A 42 -10.22 4.89 7.97
N LYS A 43 -9.59 5.42 9.03
CA LYS A 43 -10.29 6.07 10.16
C LYS A 43 -10.71 7.51 9.87
N PHE A 44 -9.98 8.24 9.02
CA PHE A 44 -10.22 9.67 8.83
C PHE A 44 -10.93 10.05 7.53
N SER A 45 -10.94 9.19 6.51
CA SER A 45 -11.59 9.49 5.22
C SER A 45 -13.11 9.60 5.30
N THR A 46 -13.76 8.92 6.26
CA THR A 46 -15.23 8.87 6.35
C THR A 46 -15.83 9.88 7.33
N GLU A 47 -15.13 10.25 8.41
CA GLU A 47 -15.67 11.17 9.43
C GLU A 47 -14.96 12.54 9.50
N VAL A 48 -13.63 12.61 9.30
CA VAL A 48 -12.86 13.85 9.54
C VAL A 48 -12.57 14.63 8.25
N ALA A 49 -12.34 13.95 7.13
CA ALA A 49 -12.21 14.61 5.83
C ALA A 49 -13.50 15.33 5.39
N ALA A 50 -14.66 14.83 5.82
CA ALA A 50 -15.96 15.46 5.57
C ALA A 50 -16.18 16.74 6.38
N THR A 51 -15.45 16.92 7.49
CA THR A 51 -15.66 18.03 8.44
C THR A 51 -14.48 19.01 8.51
N SER A 52 -13.34 18.71 7.87
CA SER A 52 -12.14 19.55 7.88
C SER A 52 -11.40 19.52 6.54
N GLU A 53 -11.48 20.64 5.82
CA GLU A 53 -10.81 20.82 4.52
C GLU A 53 -9.28 20.79 4.64
N THR A 54 -8.74 21.37 5.71
CA THR A 54 -7.29 21.31 6.00
C THR A 54 -6.81 19.88 6.19
N PHE A 55 -7.58 19.06 6.91
CA PHE A 55 -7.24 17.65 7.10
C PHE A 55 -7.33 16.87 5.77
N ARG A 56 -8.38 17.13 4.98
CA ARG A 56 -8.54 16.53 3.65
C ARG A 56 -7.33 16.81 2.74
N HIS A 57 -6.81 18.03 2.74
CA HIS A 57 -5.63 18.41 1.96
C HIS A 57 -4.36 17.68 2.38
N HIS A 58 -4.08 17.57 3.69
CA HIS A 58 -2.93 16.80 4.17
C HIS A 58 -3.05 15.32 3.81
N LEU A 59 -4.26 14.75 3.93
CA LEU A 59 -4.51 13.36 3.57
C LEU A 59 -4.27 13.10 2.08
N ASP A 60 -4.74 14.02 1.23
CA ASP A 60 -4.52 13.98 -0.22
C ASP A 60 -3.02 14.03 -0.57
N GLU A 61 -2.26 14.89 0.10
CA GLU A 61 -0.81 14.97 -0.08
C GLU A 61 -0.10 13.67 0.32
N ASP A 62 -0.45 13.10 1.47
CA ASP A 62 0.09 11.82 1.93
C ASP A 62 -0.22 10.67 0.96
N LEU A 63 -1.45 10.62 0.45
CA LEU A 63 -1.87 9.62 -0.54
C LEU A 63 -1.13 9.79 -1.87
N ARG A 64 -0.96 11.03 -2.36
CA ARG A 64 -0.20 11.32 -3.58
C ARG A 64 1.27 10.93 -3.42
N ASN A 65 1.87 11.18 -2.26
CA ASN A 65 3.25 10.78 -1.97
C ASN A 65 3.39 9.25 -1.97
N TRP A 66 2.43 8.53 -1.37
CA TRP A 66 2.43 7.08 -1.37
C TRP A 66 2.25 6.51 -2.79
N HIS A 67 1.30 7.05 -3.55
CA HIS A 67 1.11 6.70 -4.96
C HIS A 67 2.38 6.87 -5.76
N SER A 68 3.03 8.05 -5.69
CA SER A 68 4.27 8.34 -6.41
C SER A 68 5.37 7.31 -6.08
N ALA A 69 5.55 6.98 -4.81
CA ALA A 69 6.57 6.01 -4.42
C ALA A 69 6.27 4.58 -4.90
N LEU A 70 4.99 4.18 -4.97
CA LEU A 70 4.60 2.92 -5.58
C LEU A 70 4.89 2.94 -7.09
N SER A 71 4.52 4.02 -7.78
CA SER A 71 4.80 4.21 -9.21
C SER A 71 6.30 4.14 -9.51
N ASP A 72 7.16 4.70 -8.68
CA ASP A 72 8.62 4.67 -8.88
C ASP A 72 9.18 3.25 -8.78
N ILE A 73 8.71 2.47 -7.81
CA ILE A 73 9.10 1.06 -7.65
C ILE A 73 8.64 0.26 -8.88
N LEU A 74 7.41 0.46 -9.33
CA LEU A 74 6.84 -0.22 -10.49
C LEU A 74 7.54 0.18 -11.80
N THR A 75 7.93 1.44 -11.94
CA THR A 75 8.70 1.94 -13.09
C THR A 75 10.06 1.25 -13.16
N THR A 76 10.72 1.10 -12.00
CA THR A 76 11.99 0.38 -11.90
C THR A 76 11.80 -1.09 -12.25
N GLY A 77 10.76 -1.74 -11.72
CA GLY A 77 10.46 -3.14 -12.05
C GLY A 77 10.17 -3.37 -13.54
N GLN A 78 9.48 -2.44 -14.20
CA GLN A 78 9.27 -2.51 -15.65
C GLN A 78 10.59 -2.39 -16.42
N ALA A 79 11.50 -1.52 -15.96
CA ALA A 79 12.83 -1.39 -16.56
C ALA A 79 13.73 -2.62 -16.31
N GLU A 80 13.55 -3.29 -15.17
CA GLU A 80 14.24 -4.54 -14.81
C GLU A 80 13.60 -5.79 -15.45
N GLY A 81 12.40 -5.65 -16.01
CA GLY A 81 11.67 -6.71 -16.71
C GLY A 81 10.89 -7.66 -15.80
N ASP A 82 10.69 -7.32 -14.52
CA ASP A 82 9.97 -8.13 -13.53
C ASP A 82 8.55 -7.63 -13.21
N VAL A 83 8.10 -6.57 -13.89
CA VAL A 83 6.74 -6.02 -13.87
C VAL A 83 6.18 -5.96 -15.28
N ARG A 84 4.90 -6.29 -15.44
CA ARG A 84 4.15 -6.22 -16.70
C ARG A 84 4.18 -4.82 -17.31
N VAL A 85 4.18 -4.73 -18.63
CA VAL A 85 4.29 -3.46 -19.39
C VAL A 85 3.04 -3.07 -20.17
N ASP A 86 1.98 -3.88 -20.12
CA ASP A 86 0.68 -3.59 -20.77
C ASP A 86 -0.21 -2.61 -19.96
N ARG A 87 0.28 -2.15 -18.81
CA ARG A 87 -0.33 -1.14 -17.94
C ARG A 87 0.74 -0.15 -17.50
N SER A 88 0.35 1.10 -17.28
CA SER A 88 1.27 2.10 -16.77
C SER A 88 1.59 1.87 -15.28
N PRO A 89 2.78 2.27 -14.79
CA PRO A 89 3.11 2.23 -13.37
C PRO A 89 2.09 2.95 -12.49
N ASN A 90 1.52 4.07 -12.99
CA ASN A 90 0.53 4.84 -12.25
C ASN A 90 -0.80 4.07 -12.06
N GLU A 91 -1.29 3.38 -13.09
CA GLU A 91 -2.51 2.56 -12.98
C GLU A 91 -2.31 1.38 -12.01
N LEU A 92 -1.11 0.77 -12.05
CA LEU A 92 -0.75 -0.30 -11.13
C LEU A 92 -0.63 0.22 -9.68
N ALA A 93 -0.05 1.41 -9.49
CA ALA A 93 0.06 2.07 -8.19
C ALA A 93 -1.31 2.41 -7.60
N ASP A 94 -2.25 2.92 -8.40
CA ASP A 94 -3.63 3.18 -7.99
C ASP A 94 -4.32 1.90 -7.49
N ALA A 95 -4.18 0.81 -8.26
CA ALA A 95 -4.76 -0.48 -7.90
C ALA A 95 -4.17 -1.06 -6.60
N LEU A 96 -2.84 -1.00 -6.44
CA LEU A 96 -2.16 -1.44 -5.23
C LEU A 96 -2.56 -0.61 -4.01
N LEU A 97 -2.59 0.73 -4.15
CA LEU A 97 -2.98 1.62 -3.08
C LEU A 97 -4.41 1.29 -2.63
N ALA A 98 -5.36 1.18 -3.56
CA ALA A 98 -6.73 0.82 -3.24
C ALA A 98 -6.85 -0.55 -2.54
N LEU A 99 -6.13 -1.57 -3.02
CA LEU A 99 -6.11 -2.90 -2.44
C LEU A 99 -5.60 -2.90 -1.01
N ILE A 100 -4.44 -2.28 -0.77
CA ILE A 100 -3.79 -2.21 0.55
C ILE A 100 -4.72 -1.51 1.54
N GLN A 101 -5.29 -0.37 1.14
CA GLN A 101 -6.18 0.42 1.99
C GLN A 101 -7.46 -0.33 2.33
N GLY A 102 -8.09 -0.95 1.33
CA GLY A 102 -9.28 -1.77 1.52
C GLY A 102 -9.04 -2.94 2.48
N ALA A 103 -7.89 -3.60 2.38
CA ALA A 103 -7.54 -4.71 3.26
C ALA A 103 -7.46 -4.29 4.74
N PHE A 104 -6.86 -3.14 5.03
CA PHE A 104 -6.80 -2.61 6.39
C PHE A 104 -8.18 -2.19 6.92
N VAL A 105 -9.02 -1.57 6.08
CA VAL A 105 -10.39 -1.21 6.43
C VAL A 105 -11.22 -2.45 6.78
N VAL A 106 -11.14 -3.51 5.97
CA VAL A 106 -11.84 -4.78 6.24
C VAL A 106 -11.31 -5.44 7.52
N ALA A 107 -9.99 -5.47 7.72
CA ALA A 107 -9.36 -6.09 8.88
C ALA A 107 -9.64 -5.33 10.19
N LEU A 108 -9.90 -4.01 10.14
CA LEU A 108 -10.29 -3.21 11.30
C LEU A 108 -11.59 -3.72 11.94
N SER A 109 -12.57 -4.13 11.13
CA SER A 109 -13.85 -4.66 11.58
C SER A 109 -13.75 -6.16 11.90
N THR A 110 -13.22 -6.95 10.96
CA THR A 110 -13.24 -8.41 11.06
C THR A 110 -12.21 -8.98 12.03
N ARG A 111 -11.14 -8.23 12.36
CA ARG A 111 -9.98 -8.70 13.13
C ARG A 111 -9.36 -9.97 12.55
N ASN A 112 -9.54 -10.18 11.25
CA ASN A 112 -9.09 -11.38 10.56
C ASN A 112 -7.75 -11.12 9.85
N ALA A 113 -6.67 -11.61 10.45
CA ALA A 113 -5.33 -11.53 9.85
C ALA A 113 -5.21 -12.30 8.52
N ALA A 114 -6.09 -13.27 8.25
CA ALA A 114 -6.07 -13.98 6.97
C ALA A 114 -6.43 -13.07 5.80
N SER A 115 -7.32 -12.09 6.00
CA SER A 115 -7.69 -11.12 4.96
C SER A 115 -6.50 -10.24 4.53
N LEU A 116 -5.58 -9.94 5.46
CA LEU A 116 -4.35 -9.21 5.15
C LEU A 116 -3.40 -10.10 4.32
N ARG A 117 -3.21 -11.37 4.70
CA ARG A 117 -2.35 -12.31 3.94
C ARG A 117 -2.79 -12.49 2.48
N SER A 118 -4.09 -12.40 2.19
CA SER A 118 -4.60 -12.48 0.81
C SER A 118 -4.07 -11.35 -0.09
N VAL A 119 -3.69 -10.19 0.47
CA VAL A 119 -3.09 -9.10 -0.31
C VAL A 119 -1.73 -9.50 -0.87
N CYS A 120 -0.87 -10.14 -0.07
CA CYS A 120 0.43 -10.62 -0.55
C CYS A 120 0.31 -11.62 -1.70
N ALA A 121 -0.71 -12.48 -1.68
CA ALA A 121 -1.00 -13.39 -2.80
C ALA A 121 -1.55 -12.67 -4.05
N THR A 122 -2.15 -11.49 -3.88
CA THR A 122 -2.80 -10.72 -4.97
C THR A 122 -1.85 -9.72 -5.63
N ILE A 123 -0.86 -9.17 -4.90
CA ILE A 123 0.13 -8.23 -5.43
C ILE A 123 0.79 -8.75 -6.74
N PRO A 124 1.30 -10.00 -6.81
CA PRO A 124 1.87 -10.54 -8.04
C PRO A 124 0.87 -10.52 -9.21
N VAL A 125 -0.38 -10.93 -8.97
CA VAL A 125 -1.43 -10.97 -10.01
C VAL A 125 -1.71 -9.60 -10.62
N ILE A 126 -1.54 -8.53 -9.85
CA ILE A 126 -1.73 -7.16 -10.33
C ILE A 126 -0.55 -6.73 -11.20
N ILE A 127 0.69 -7.03 -10.79
CA ILE A 127 1.90 -6.40 -11.35
C ILE A 127 2.69 -7.27 -12.32
N THR A 128 2.45 -8.58 -12.38
CA THR A 128 3.10 -9.52 -13.31
C THR A 128 2.06 -10.10 -14.26
#